data_AF-A0A970PC54-F1
#
_entry.id   AF-A0A970PC54-F1
#
_cell.length_a   1.000
_cell.length_b   1.000
_cell.length_c   1.000
_cell.angle_alpha   90.00
_cell.angle_beta   90.00
_cell.angle_gamma   90.00
#
_symmetry.space_group_name_H-M   'P 1'
#
loop_
_entity.id
_entity.type
_entity.pdbx_description
1 polymer ?
#
loop_
_entity_poly.entity_id
_entity_poly.type
_entity_poly.pdbx_seq_one_letter_code
_entity_poly.pdbx_strand_id
1 'polypeptide(L)'
;MRTMAIAAVLPALLGTAILCGGCARGGEEESIVPDTVMDIVVTFAGPVRDAFYYYVAIDADGDFGADGPLPVAAGPNWGNGWGTGSMTHYVEYHQGRYELFAVLMAPQLADAGGGITAVSGVPNSRDAGVHEVMINSLNLGAATVTGDGAVASAANTGFQAAGALALSTNAAGEVVAGTVAWTPAAQGGRALTAAEQAAVDALNTGGVALAADSLDALGLSLTLAAGPDLSGAQTIEVAPTTANVTDTFTPEGIGSVRVTQATLPANNSGALQAGPIPGMTIVTGDLIVGESARIRLVPANVGQSLGFPYESTLPQGGSSLRVTLDLAQLGETVPDLSVNFISTTELIFDPTVVNPDEHTYDGLGRLGNDYFTLVTNQFQTVENGDLLVREEAGDPTLTGPSDELARAAVDIVDWRVTVRRLR
;
A
#
# COMPACT_ATOMS: atom_id res chain seq x y z
N MET A 1 77.01 21.11 -55.69
CA MET A 1 76.02 22.02 -56.29
C MET A 1 74.80 21.17 -56.65
N ARG A 2 73.82 21.03 -55.77
CA ARG A 2 72.62 21.88 -55.61
C ARG A 2 71.87 22.09 -56.94
N THR A 3 70.78 21.33 -57.12
CA THR A 3 69.54 21.86 -57.69
C THR A 3 68.36 21.07 -57.13
N MET A 4 67.40 21.81 -56.58
CA MET A 4 66.10 21.41 -56.06
C MET A 4 65.14 21.07 -57.20
N ALA A 5 64.15 20.19 -56.94
CA ALA A 5 62.77 20.46 -57.33
C ALA A 5 61.80 19.70 -56.42
N ILE A 6 60.83 20.45 -55.91
CA ILE A 6 59.72 20.11 -55.04
C ILE A 6 58.51 19.71 -55.91
N ALA A 7 57.74 18.70 -55.50
CA ALA A 7 56.34 18.56 -55.88
C ALA A 7 55.55 18.00 -54.69
N ALA A 8 54.59 18.81 -54.23
CA ALA A 8 53.59 18.50 -53.22
C ALA A 8 52.44 17.66 -53.81
N VAL A 9 51.66 16.97 -52.96
CA VAL A 9 50.17 16.99 -52.91
C VAL A 9 49.69 16.20 -51.68
N LEU A 10 48.67 16.77 -51.04
CA LEU A 10 47.93 16.42 -49.81
C LEU A 10 47.24 15.02 -49.81
N PRO A 11 46.76 14.55 -48.63
CA PRO A 11 46.07 13.27 -48.43
C PRO A 11 44.54 13.40 -48.59
N ALA A 12 43.88 12.30 -48.96
CA ALA A 12 42.42 12.18 -48.97
C ALA A 12 41.95 11.05 -48.04
N LEU A 13 41.15 11.42 -47.04
CA LEU A 13 40.22 10.56 -46.30
C LEU A 13 39.10 10.05 -47.24
N LEU A 14 38.56 8.84 -46.99
CA LEU A 14 37.14 8.62 -46.63
C LEU A 14 36.75 7.13 -46.53
N GLY A 15 35.86 6.83 -45.57
CA GLY A 15 34.83 5.76 -45.58
C GLY A 15 35.31 4.36 -45.21
N THR A 16 34.67 3.58 -44.32
CA THR A 16 33.27 3.54 -43.91
C THR A 16 33.20 2.71 -42.62
N ALA A 17 32.79 3.29 -41.49
CA ALA A 17 32.50 2.53 -40.27
C ALA A 17 31.02 2.13 -40.30
N ILE A 18 30.78 0.82 -40.21
CA ILE A 18 29.48 0.17 -40.23
C ILE A 18 28.72 0.54 -38.96
N LEU A 19 27.60 1.22 -39.11
CA LEU A 19 26.57 1.38 -38.08
C LEU A 19 25.80 0.06 -37.96
N CYS A 20 26.12 -0.74 -36.95
CA CYS A 20 25.22 -1.77 -36.44
C CYS A 20 24.34 -1.13 -35.36
N GLY A 21 23.18 -0.62 -35.76
CA GLY A 21 22.08 -0.34 -34.84
C GLY A 21 21.53 -1.67 -34.32
N GLY A 22 21.84 -1.99 -33.06
CA GLY A 22 21.19 -3.09 -32.36
C GLY A 22 19.85 -2.61 -31.81
N CYS A 23 18.74 -3.00 -32.45
CA CYS A 23 17.47 -3.11 -31.75
C CYS A 23 17.67 -4.18 -30.67
N ALA A 24 17.56 -3.82 -29.39
CA ALA A 24 17.53 -4.81 -28.34
C ALA A 24 16.17 -5.54 -28.40
N ARG A 25 16.11 -6.61 -29.21
CA ARG A 25 14.98 -7.54 -29.23
C ARG A 25 15.31 -8.66 -28.24
N GLY A 26 14.73 -8.60 -27.05
CA GLY A 26 14.83 -9.66 -26.04
C GLY A 26 13.71 -10.69 -26.21
N GLY A 27 14.05 -11.98 -26.18
CA GLY A 27 13.14 -13.10 -25.92
C GLY A 27 12.52 -13.80 -27.15
N GLU A 28 12.81 -15.10 -27.32
CA GLU A 28 12.21 -16.01 -28.30
C GLU A 28 10.85 -16.58 -27.82
N GLU A 29 9.91 -15.70 -27.50
CA GLU A 29 8.48 -16.06 -27.42
C GLU A 29 7.76 -15.36 -28.58
N GLU A 30 6.72 -15.98 -29.14
CA GLU A 30 5.89 -15.33 -30.18
C GLU A 30 5.57 -13.91 -29.72
N SER A 31 5.91 -12.91 -30.54
CA SER A 31 5.61 -11.51 -30.25
C SER A 31 4.10 -11.40 -30.14
N ILE A 32 3.57 -11.42 -28.92
CA ILE A 32 2.18 -11.09 -28.64
C ILE A 32 2.06 -9.63 -29.08
N VAL A 33 1.47 -9.40 -30.24
CA VAL A 33 1.15 -8.06 -30.70
C VAL A 33 -0.03 -7.60 -29.85
N PRO A 34 0.10 -6.54 -29.05
CA PRO A 34 -0.99 -6.03 -28.23
C PRO A 34 -2.18 -5.64 -29.10
N ASP A 35 -3.40 -5.75 -28.55
CA ASP A 35 -4.60 -5.26 -29.25
C ASP A 35 -4.67 -3.73 -29.23
N THR A 36 -4.38 -3.14 -28.07
CA THR A 36 -4.39 -1.68 -27.85
C THR A 36 -3.12 -1.27 -27.12
N VAL A 37 -2.52 -0.16 -27.57
CA VAL A 37 -1.33 0.42 -26.95
C VAL A 37 -1.54 1.89 -26.62
N MET A 38 -0.71 2.36 -25.69
CA MET A 38 -0.58 3.78 -25.35
C MET A 38 0.84 4.25 -25.69
N ASP A 39 0.96 5.09 -26.70
CA ASP A 39 2.21 5.77 -27.05
C ASP A 39 2.34 7.05 -26.23
N ILE A 40 3.48 7.25 -25.59
CA ILE A 40 3.77 8.39 -24.74
C ILE A 40 5.05 9.05 -25.24
N VAL A 41 4.99 10.38 -25.41
CA VAL A 41 6.14 11.23 -25.68
C VAL A 41 6.14 12.38 -24.68
N VAL A 42 7.24 12.56 -23.97
CA VAL A 42 7.46 13.70 -23.05
C VAL A 42 8.73 14.42 -23.50
N THR A 43 8.70 15.74 -23.54
CA THR A 43 9.83 16.59 -23.95
C THR A 43 10.19 17.55 -22.82
N PHE A 44 11.49 17.66 -22.57
CA PHE A 44 12.08 18.49 -21.54
C PHE A 44 12.79 19.71 -22.13
N ALA A 45 12.99 20.76 -21.32
CA ALA A 45 13.69 21.98 -21.74
C ALA A 45 15.17 21.74 -22.10
N GLY A 46 15.77 20.70 -21.51
CA GLY A 46 17.15 20.27 -21.70
C GLY A 46 17.28 18.79 -22.07
N PRO A 47 18.50 18.33 -22.40
CA PRO A 47 18.75 16.91 -22.68
C PRO A 47 18.40 16.02 -21.49
N VAL A 48 17.75 14.89 -21.75
CA VAL A 48 17.50 13.87 -20.73
C VAL A 48 18.84 13.35 -20.21
N ARG A 49 18.96 13.23 -18.87
CA ARG A 49 20.18 12.76 -18.21
C ARG A 49 19.92 11.41 -17.54
N ASP A 50 20.70 10.40 -17.91
CA ASP A 50 20.55 9.04 -17.38
C ASP A 50 20.70 8.93 -15.85
N ALA A 51 21.32 9.92 -15.20
CA ALA A 51 21.48 9.96 -13.75
C ALA A 51 20.23 10.43 -13.00
N PHE A 52 19.25 11.02 -13.68
CA PHE A 52 18.01 11.54 -13.09
C PHE A 52 16.86 10.54 -13.21
N TYR A 53 15.74 10.87 -12.60
CA TYR A 53 14.57 10.01 -12.51
C TYR A 53 13.41 10.63 -13.29
N TYR A 54 12.81 9.82 -14.16
CA TYR A 54 11.69 10.25 -15.00
C TYR A 54 10.60 9.19 -14.93
N TYR A 55 9.40 9.63 -14.55
CA TYR A 55 8.27 8.78 -14.28
C TYR A 55 7.10 9.15 -15.18
N VAL A 56 6.47 8.14 -15.76
CA VAL A 56 5.08 8.24 -16.24
C VAL A 56 4.23 7.56 -15.18
N ALA A 57 3.61 8.35 -14.32
CA ALA A 57 2.75 7.88 -13.25
C ALA A 57 1.34 7.64 -13.80
N ILE A 58 0.78 6.46 -13.53
CA ILE A 58 -0.48 6.01 -14.07
C ILE A 58 -1.39 5.58 -12.93
N ASP A 59 -2.58 6.16 -12.90
CA ASP A 59 -3.71 5.64 -12.15
C ASP A 59 -4.67 4.96 -13.12
N ALA A 60 -5.09 3.74 -12.80
CA ALA A 60 -5.85 2.86 -13.69
C ALA A 60 -6.94 2.10 -12.91
N ASP A 61 -7.37 2.66 -11.79
CA ASP A 61 -8.38 2.06 -10.92
C ASP A 61 -9.83 2.26 -11.45
N GLY A 62 -10.00 3.12 -12.46
CA GLY A 62 -11.25 3.33 -13.19
C GLY A 62 -12.22 4.29 -12.53
N ASP A 63 -11.72 5.26 -11.78
CA ASP A 63 -12.50 6.28 -11.07
C ASP A 63 -12.79 7.55 -11.90
N PHE A 64 -12.28 7.62 -13.14
CA PHE A 64 -12.33 8.78 -14.03
C PHE A 64 -11.63 10.04 -13.48
N GLY A 65 -10.48 9.84 -12.82
CA GLY A 65 -9.60 10.89 -12.32
C GLY A 65 -10.14 11.62 -11.09
N ALA A 66 -10.88 10.93 -10.23
CA ALA A 66 -11.42 11.52 -9.01
C ALA A 66 -10.32 11.71 -7.95
N ASP A 67 -9.38 10.79 -7.87
CA ASP A 67 -8.02 10.99 -7.39
C ASP A 67 -7.02 10.62 -8.50
N GLY A 68 -5.75 10.97 -8.34
CA GLY A 68 -4.77 10.77 -9.42
C GLY A 68 -3.34 10.87 -8.92
N PRO A 69 -2.37 10.59 -9.81
CA PRO A 69 -0.97 10.52 -9.42
C PRO A 69 -0.40 11.93 -9.24
N LEU A 70 0.29 12.14 -8.13
CA LEU A 70 0.85 13.43 -7.75
C LEU A 70 2.33 13.29 -7.36
N PRO A 71 3.16 14.32 -7.55
CA PRO A 71 4.53 14.32 -7.05
C PRO A 71 4.56 14.48 -5.53
N VAL A 72 5.59 13.90 -4.91
CA VAL A 72 5.92 14.20 -3.51
C VAL A 72 6.67 15.52 -3.48
N ALA A 73 5.98 16.59 -3.09
CA ALA A 73 6.53 17.94 -3.10
C ALA A 73 7.43 18.24 -1.88
N ALA A 74 7.12 17.66 -0.71
CA ALA A 74 7.80 17.97 0.55
C ALA A 74 7.70 16.83 1.57
N GLY A 75 8.67 16.78 2.48
CA GLY A 75 8.66 15.91 3.64
C GLY A 75 7.70 16.36 4.75
N PRO A 76 7.72 15.69 5.91
CA PRO A 76 8.65 14.62 6.31
C PRO A 76 8.32 13.24 5.71
N ASN A 77 7.15 13.10 5.07
CA ASN A 77 6.68 11.81 4.55
C ASN A 77 7.05 11.70 3.07
N TRP A 78 8.26 11.23 2.80
CA TRP A 78 8.75 11.11 1.42
C TRP A 78 8.24 9.87 0.68
N GLY A 79 7.82 8.82 1.39
CA GLY A 79 7.36 7.58 0.77
C GLY A 79 8.43 6.99 -0.16
N ASN A 80 8.09 6.85 -1.44
CA ASN A 80 8.99 6.39 -2.49
C ASN A 80 9.96 7.47 -3.02
N GLY A 81 9.87 8.70 -2.51
CA GLY A 81 10.73 9.83 -2.83
C GLY A 81 10.31 10.67 -4.03
N TRP A 82 9.23 10.30 -4.75
CA TRP A 82 8.84 11.00 -5.98
C TRP A 82 7.34 11.11 -6.23
N GLY A 83 6.52 10.12 -5.84
CA GLY A 83 5.11 10.03 -6.22
C GLY A 83 4.19 9.63 -5.05
N THR A 84 3.00 10.21 -5.00
CA THR A 84 1.92 9.97 -4.04
C THR A 84 0.55 10.12 -4.74
N GLY A 85 -0.54 10.24 -3.99
CA GLY A 85 -1.90 10.25 -4.52
C GLY A 85 -2.39 8.84 -4.86
N SER A 86 -3.29 8.76 -5.83
CA SER A 86 -3.70 7.48 -6.42
C SER A 86 -2.75 7.12 -7.56
N MET A 87 -2.11 5.97 -7.47
CA MET A 87 -1.20 5.50 -8.52
C MET A 87 -1.12 3.97 -8.52
N THR A 88 -1.45 3.36 -9.65
CA THR A 88 -1.48 1.91 -9.81
C THR A 88 -0.21 1.38 -10.47
N HIS A 89 0.35 2.15 -11.41
CA HIS A 89 1.49 1.77 -12.23
C HIS A 89 2.40 2.96 -12.49
N TYR A 90 3.64 2.69 -12.88
CA TYR A 90 4.50 3.70 -13.44
C TYR A 90 5.53 3.13 -14.41
N VAL A 91 5.89 3.93 -15.41
CA VAL A 91 7.11 3.71 -16.19
C VAL A 91 8.22 4.53 -15.56
N GLU A 92 9.37 3.91 -15.31
CA GLU A 92 10.59 4.61 -14.92
C GLU A 92 11.59 4.63 -16.08
N TYR A 93 12.18 5.79 -16.35
CA TYR A 93 13.46 5.90 -17.03
C TYR A 93 14.53 6.35 -16.05
N HIS A 94 15.52 5.49 -15.82
CA HIS A 94 16.68 5.78 -14.99
C HIS A 94 17.86 4.92 -15.45
N GLN A 95 19.09 5.45 -15.38
CA GLN A 95 20.33 4.77 -15.77
C GLN A 95 20.33 4.20 -17.19
N GLY A 96 19.67 4.87 -18.14
CA GLY A 96 19.63 4.44 -19.53
C GLY A 96 18.70 3.26 -19.80
N ARG A 97 17.74 2.99 -18.90
CA ARG A 97 16.79 1.87 -19.01
C ARG A 97 15.37 2.34 -18.75
N TYR A 98 14.43 1.79 -19.51
CA TYR A 98 13.01 1.83 -19.21
C TYR A 98 12.57 0.56 -18.49
N GLU A 99 11.69 0.70 -17.51
CA GLU A 99 11.01 -0.43 -16.87
C GLU A 99 9.59 -0.02 -16.44
N LEU A 100 8.64 -0.94 -16.59
CA LEU A 100 7.26 -0.78 -16.14
C LEU A 100 7.09 -1.47 -14.79
N PHE A 101 6.43 -0.79 -13.87
CA PHE A 101 6.17 -1.30 -12.53
C PHE A 101 4.68 -1.18 -12.19
N ALA A 102 4.17 -2.16 -11.45
CA ALA A 102 2.99 -1.98 -10.61
C ALA A 102 3.44 -1.35 -9.29
N VAL A 103 2.73 -0.33 -8.81
CA VAL A 103 2.97 0.27 -7.50
C VAL A 103 2.77 -0.80 -6.43
N LEU A 104 3.45 -0.69 -5.30
CA LEU A 104 3.17 -1.46 -4.09
C LEU A 104 2.94 -0.46 -2.96
N MET A 105 1.92 -0.68 -2.14
CA MET A 105 1.66 0.16 -0.98
C MET A 105 2.28 -0.48 0.27
N ALA A 106 3.02 0.32 1.02
CA ALA A 106 3.65 -0.06 2.27
C ALA A 106 2.83 0.54 3.43
N PRO A 107 2.16 -0.30 4.24
CA PRO A 107 1.47 0.18 5.43
C PRO A 107 2.46 0.52 6.54
N GLN A 108 2.21 1.63 7.22
CA GLN A 108 2.99 2.10 8.37
C GLN A 108 2.04 2.42 9.52
N LEU A 109 2.28 1.84 10.69
CA LEU A 109 1.55 2.24 11.90
C LEU A 109 2.14 3.56 12.41
N ALA A 110 1.46 4.65 12.08
CA ALA A 110 1.89 5.99 12.46
C ALA A 110 1.63 6.23 13.95
N ASP A 111 0.44 5.87 14.43
CA ASP A 111 0.05 5.95 15.84
C ASP A 111 -0.66 4.66 16.25
N ALA A 112 -0.12 3.97 17.26
CA ALA A 112 -0.77 2.81 17.87
C ALA A 112 -1.88 3.26 18.82
N GLY A 113 -2.98 2.51 18.89
CA GLY A 113 -4.12 2.80 19.77
C GLY A 113 -5.26 1.81 19.59
N GLY A 114 -6.23 1.80 20.51
CA GLY A 114 -7.40 0.92 20.40
C GLY A 114 -7.08 -0.58 20.42
N GLY A 115 -5.90 -0.96 20.90
CA GLY A 115 -5.40 -2.34 20.86
C GLY A 115 -4.69 -2.73 19.57
N ILE A 116 -4.58 -1.85 18.57
CA ILE A 116 -3.79 -2.09 17.35
C ILE A 116 -2.32 -1.80 17.64
N THR A 117 -1.46 -2.77 17.35
CA THR A 117 -0.02 -2.74 17.76
C THR A 117 0.97 -2.92 16.61
N ALA A 118 0.54 -3.50 15.49
CA ALA A 118 1.36 -3.60 14.28
C ALA A 118 0.49 -3.75 13.03
N VAL A 119 1.05 -3.44 11.87
CA VAL A 119 0.41 -3.59 10.56
C VAL A 119 1.40 -4.17 9.56
N SER A 120 0.90 -4.96 8.61
CA SER A 120 1.68 -5.52 7.50
C SER A 120 0.76 -5.99 6.37
N GLY A 121 1.34 -6.56 5.30
CA GLY A 121 0.61 -7.05 4.14
C GLY A 121 0.57 -6.02 3.00
N VAL A 122 -0.19 -6.35 1.96
CA VAL A 122 -0.37 -5.50 0.77
C VAL A 122 -1.84 -5.11 0.73
N PRO A 123 -2.19 -3.84 0.98
CA PRO A 123 -3.58 -3.39 0.91
C PRO A 123 -4.10 -3.52 -0.52
N ASN A 124 -5.41 -3.69 -0.66
CA ASN A 124 -6.06 -3.78 -1.96
C ASN A 124 -6.15 -2.42 -2.67
N SER A 125 -6.21 -1.31 -1.91
CA SER A 125 -6.18 0.05 -2.45
C SER A 125 -4.75 0.44 -2.84
N ARG A 126 -4.64 1.31 -3.85
CA ARG A 126 -3.39 1.89 -4.35
C ARG A 126 -3.24 3.36 -3.96
N ASP A 127 -4.06 3.83 -3.02
CA ASP A 127 -4.17 5.24 -2.72
C ASP A 127 -3.31 5.54 -1.51
N ALA A 128 -2.37 6.47 -1.70
CA ALA A 128 -1.59 7.00 -0.61
C ALA A 128 -2.49 7.84 0.32
N GLY A 129 -2.30 7.70 1.63
CA GLY A 129 -3.18 8.36 2.58
C GLY A 129 -3.06 7.85 4.00
N VAL A 130 -3.91 8.39 4.87
CA VAL A 130 -3.98 8.00 6.28
C VAL A 130 -5.37 7.46 6.59
N HIS A 131 -5.39 6.24 7.12
CA HIS A 131 -6.55 5.62 7.74
C HIS A 131 -6.54 5.93 9.24
N GLU A 132 -7.60 6.53 9.75
CA GLU A 132 -7.90 6.57 11.17
C GLU A 132 -8.96 5.51 11.51
N VAL A 133 -8.54 4.45 12.20
CA VAL A 133 -9.39 3.31 12.56
C VAL A 133 -9.85 3.47 14.00
N MET A 134 -11.10 3.89 14.19
CA MET A 134 -11.76 4.08 15.48
C MET A 134 -12.49 2.82 15.94
N ILE A 135 -12.26 2.37 17.18
CA ILE A 135 -12.99 1.26 17.78
C ILE A 135 -14.32 1.78 18.37
N ASN A 136 -15.44 1.51 17.70
CA ASN A 136 -16.74 2.06 18.10
C ASN A 136 -17.41 1.25 19.22
N SER A 137 -17.35 -0.08 19.13
CA SER A 137 -18.00 -0.99 20.07
C SER A 137 -17.41 -2.39 19.95
N LEU A 138 -17.59 -3.20 21.00
CA LEU A 138 -17.21 -4.61 21.03
C LEU A 138 -18.44 -5.50 20.93
N ASN A 139 -18.35 -6.50 20.06
CA ASN A 139 -19.21 -7.67 20.05
C ASN A 139 -18.44 -8.79 20.74
N LEU A 140 -18.67 -8.96 22.05
CA LEU A 140 -18.02 -10.01 22.84
C LEU A 140 -18.41 -11.39 22.31
N GLY A 141 -17.42 -12.28 22.21
CA GLY A 141 -17.66 -13.65 21.76
C GLY A 141 -18.57 -14.41 22.72
N ALA A 142 -19.55 -15.12 22.17
CA ALA A 142 -20.48 -15.91 22.96
C ALA A 142 -19.75 -16.99 23.77
N ALA A 143 -20.14 -17.18 25.03
CA ALA A 143 -19.71 -18.29 25.86
C ALA A 143 -20.74 -19.42 25.79
N THR A 144 -20.29 -20.64 25.52
CA THR A 144 -21.16 -21.83 25.47
C THR A 144 -20.61 -22.90 26.39
N VAL A 145 -21.49 -23.65 27.03
CA VAL A 145 -21.13 -24.67 28.01
C VAL A 145 -21.46 -26.04 27.43
N THR A 146 -20.52 -26.97 27.51
CA THR A 146 -20.69 -28.36 27.11
C THR A 146 -20.24 -29.30 28.22
N GLY A 147 -20.78 -30.52 28.23
CA GLY A 147 -20.53 -31.51 29.28
C GLY A 147 -21.49 -31.40 30.47
N ASP A 148 -21.31 -32.29 31.44
CA ASP A 148 -22.14 -32.40 32.64
C ASP A 148 -21.42 -31.79 33.83
N GLY A 149 -22.11 -31.03 34.68
CA GLY A 149 -21.53 -30.43 35.89
C GLY A 149 -22.35 -29.27 36.44
N ALA A 150 -21.72 -28.44 37.28
CA ALA A 150 -22.41 -27.40 38.05
C ALA A 150 -22.78 -26.14 37.25
N VAL A 151 -22.25 -25.93 36.04
CA VAL A 151 -22.53 -24.76 35.19
C VAL A 151 -23.64 -25.09 34.19
N ALA A 152 -24.77 -24.39 34.26
CA ALA A 152 -25.86 -24.54 33.28
C ALA A 152 -25.63 -23.69 32.02
N SER A 153 -25.16 -22.46 32.19
CA SER A 153 -24.79 -21.57 31.09
C SER A 153 -23.77 -20.53 31.55
N ALA A 154 -23.06 -19.92 30.61
CA ALA A 154 -22.13 -18.83 30.85
C ALA A 154 -22.44 -17.65 29.92
N ALA A 155 -22.20 -16.43 30.37
CA ALA A 155 -22.31 -15.22 29.57
C ALA A 155 -20.98 -14.48 29.60
N ASN A 156 -20.50 -14.08 28.42
CA ASN A 156 -19.32 -13.24 28.30
C ASN A 156 -19.70 -11.77 28.49
N THR A 157 -19.19 -11.15 29.56
CA THR A 157 -19.49 -9.77 29.96
C THR A 157 -18.28 -8.85 29.82
N GLY A 158 -17.08 -9.38 29.56
CA GLY A 158 -15.88 -8.58 29.37
C GLY A 158 -14.64 -9.30 28.83
N PHE A 159 -14.71 -10.61 28.56
CA PHE A 159 -13.56 -11.38 28.10
C PHE A 159 -13.34 -11.23 26.59
N GLN A 160 -12.14 -10.80 26.19
CA GLN A 160 -11.82 -10.64 24.78
C GLN A 160 -11.00 -11.80 24.18
N ALA A 161 -10.51 -12.71 25.02
CA ALA A 161 -9.77 -13.88 24.55
C ALA A 161 -10.73 -15.03 24.20
N ALA A 162 -10.53 -15.62 23.02
CA ALA A 162 -11.23 -16.82 22.58
C ALA A 162 -10.51 -18.10 23.02
N GLY A 163 -11.26 -19.16 23.29
CA GLY A 163 -10.68 -20.43 23.73
C GLY A 163 -11.62 -21.26 24.59
N ALA A 164 -11.06 -22.27 25.25
CA ALA A 164 -11.81 -23.22 26.05
C ALA A 164 -11.27 -23.24 27.49
N LEU A 165 -12.16 -23.03 28.46
CA LEU A 165 -11.90 -23.25 29.88
C LEU A 165 -12.52 -24.59 30.28
N ALA A 166 -11.68 -25.60 30.51
CA ALA A 166 -12.11 -26.88 31.07
C ALA A 166 -12.11 -26.82 32.60
N LEU A 167 -13.07 -27.48 33.24
CA LEU A 167 -13.12 -27.66 34.70
C LEU A 167 -13.95 -28.90 35.06
N SER A 168 -13.78 -29.43 36.27
CA SER A 168 -14.67 -30.46 36.82
C SER A 168 -15.19 -30.06 38.18
N THR A 169 -16.41 -30.49 38.50
CA THR A 169 -17.04 -30.28 39.81
C THR A 169 -17.40 -31.61 40.47
N ASN A 170 -17.45 -31.63 41.80
CA ASN A 170 -17.97 -32.75 42.58
C ASN A 170 -19.50 -32.66 42.75
N ALA A 171 -20.10 -33.63 43.45
CA ALA A 171 -21.56 -33.68 43.61
C ALA A 171 -22.15 -32.45 44.33
N ALA A 172 -21.36 -31.77 45.16
CA ALA A 172 -21.74 -30.55 45.86
C ALA A 172 -21.53 -29.26 45.02
N GLY A 173 -20.99 -29.38 43.80
CA GLY A 173 -20.68 -28.24 42.94
C GLY A 173 -19.33 -27.56 43.25
N GLU A 174 -18.47 -28.21 44.05
CA GLU A 174 -17.12 -27.71 44.33
C GLU A 174 -16.17 -28.11 43.21
N VAL A 175 -15.30 -27.18 42.80
CA VAL A 175 -14.30 -27.43 41.78
C VAL A 175 -13.30 -28.49 42.25
N VAL A 176 -13.00 -29.44 41.36
CA VAL A 176 -12.00 -30.49 41.59
C VAL A 176 -10.61 -29.92 41.31
N ALA A 177 -9.71 -30.02 42.29
CA ALA A 177 -8.35 -29.49 42.19
C ALA A 177 -7.58 -30.09 40.99
N GLY A 178 -6.81 -29.26 40.29
CA GLY A 178 -5.99 -29.67 39.15
C GLY A 178 -6.76 -29.92 37.84
N THR A 179 -8.07 -29.63 37.79
CA THR A 179 -8.89 -29.84 36.59
C THR A 179 -9.15 -28.59 35.77
N VAL A 180 -8.87 -27.40 36.32
CA VAL A 180 -9.12 -26.14 35.63
C VAL A 180 -7.99 -25.84 34.66
N ALA A 181 -8.30 -25.68 33.37
CA ALA A 181 -7.30 -25.41 32.33
C ALA A 181 -7.86 -24.51 31.23
N TRP A 182 -7.09 -23.49 30.84
CA TRP A 182 -7.38 -22.64 29.70
C TRP A 182 -6.58 -23.06 28.47
N THR A 183 -7.26 -23.19 27.33
CA THR A 183 -6.64 -23.42 26.02
C THR A 183 -7.06 -22.32 25.06
N PRO A 184 -6.14 -21.42 24.63
CA PRO A 184 -6.45 -20.38 23.67
C PRO A 184 -6.90 -20.96 22.31
N ALA A 185 -7.88 -20.32 21.68
CA ALA A 185 -8.26 -20.65 20.31
C ALA A 185 -7.20 -20.16 19.30
N ALA A 186 -7.16 -20.77 18.11
CA ALA A 186 -6.26 -20.34 17.04
C ALA A 186 -6.59 -18.94 16.50
N GLN A 187 -7.86 -18.52 16.57
CA GLN A 187 -8.33 -17.20 16.17
C GLN A 187 -8.87 -16.45 17.38
N GLY A 188 -8.40 -15.22 17.60
CA GLY A 188 -8.79 -14.38 18.73
C GLY A 188 -8.40 -14.91 20.11
N GLY A 189 -7.68 -16.04 20.17
CA GLY A 189 -7.18 -16.58 21.42
C GLY A 189 -5.86 -15.92 21.83
N ARG A 190 -5.72 -15.71 23.13
CA ARG A 190 -4.45 -15.30 23.75
C ARG A 190 -4.21 -16.07 25.04
N ALA A 191 -2.97 -16.05 25.49
CA ALA A 191 -2.66 -16.42 26.86
C ALA A 191 -3.42 -15.52 27.85
N LEU A 192 -3.75 -16.08 29.01
CA LEU A 192 -4.34 -15.30 30.09
C LEU A 192 -3.34 -14.26 30.58
N THR A 193 -3.84 -13.09 30.97
CA THR A 193 -3.05 -12.11 31.72
C THR A 193 -2.67 -12.69 33.08
N ALA A 194 -1.70 -12.07 33.77
CA ALA A 194 -1.31 -12.53 35.10
C ALA A 194 -2.47 -12.54 36.11
N ALA A 195 -3.39 -11.57 36.02
CA ALA A 195 -4.55 -11.50 36.91
C ALA A 195 -5.60 -12.58 36.57
N GLU A 196 -5.87 -12.78 35.28
CA GLU A 196 -6.77 -13.84 34.79
C GLU A 196 -6.22 -15.23 35.16
N GLN A 197 -4.92 -15.46 34.98
CA GLN A 197 -4.26 -16.72 35.34
C GLN A 197 -4.30 -16.96 36.85
N ALA A 198 -4.07 -15.93 37.68
CA ALA A 198 -4.16 -16.06 39.13
C ALA A 198 -5.57 -16.45 39.59
N ALA A 199 -6.61 -15.94 38.92
CA ALA A 199 -8.00 -16.33 39.20
C ALA A 199 -8.26 -17.79 38.82
N VAL A 200 -7.76 -18.23 37.66
CA VAL A 200 -7.82 -19.64 37.24
C VAL A 200 -7.08 -20.55 38.22
N ASP A 201 -5.88 -20.16 38.66
CA ASP A 201 -5.07 -20.93 39.61
C ASP A 201 -5.74 -21.03 41.00
N ALA A 202 -6.37 -19.95 41.46
CA ALA A 202 -7.14 -19.94 42.69
C ALA A 202 -8.32 -20.93 42.62
N LEU A 203 -9.05 -20.93 41.50
CA LEU A 203 -10.13 -21.89 41.26
C LEU A 203 -9.59 -23.33 41.18
N ASN A 204 -8.42 -23.51 40.56
CA ASN A 204 -7.77 -24.81 40.36
C ASN A 204 -7.20 -25.42 41.65
N THR A 205 -7.12 -24.65 42.74
CA THR A 205 -6.81 -25.18 44.07
C THR A 205 -7.92 -26.15 44.56
N GLY A 206 -9.14 -25.99 44.04
CA GLY A 206 -10.28 -26.86 44.29
C GLY A 206 -10.89 -26.70 45.69
N GLY A 207 -12.01 -27.40 45.92
CA GLY A 207 -12.76 -27.34 47.18
C GLY A 207 -13.57 -26.06 47.38
N VAL A 208 -13.69 -25.23 46.34
CA VAL A 208 -14.52 -24.02 46.33
C VAL A 208 -15.76 -24.29 45.48
N ALA A 209 -16.94 -24.06 46.05
CA ALA A 209 -18.20 -24.13 45.32
C ALA A 209 -18.25 -23.05 44.23
N LEU A 210 -18.66 -23.42 43.01
CA LEU A 210 -18.90 -22.43 41.98
C LEU A 210 -20.05 -21.51 42.40
N ALA A 211 -19.87 -20.23 42.09
CA ALA A 211 -20.81 -19.14 42.25
C ALA A 211 -20.98 -18.41 40.91
N ALA A 212 -22.00 -17.58 40.80
CA ALA A 212 -22.30 -16.83 39.57
C ALA A 212 -21.15 -15.91 39.13
N ASP A 213 -20.32 -15.47 40.08
CA ASP A 213 -19.20 -14.55 39.95
C ASP A 213 -17.82 -15.23 40.00
N SER A 214 -17.77 -16.57 40.05
CA SER A 214 -16.49 -17.30 40.18
C SER A 214 -15.49 -17.05 39.05
N LEU A 215 -15.95 -16.55 37.89
CA LEU A 215 -15.12 -16.21 36.73
C LEU A 215 -15.21 -14.72 36.37
N ASP A 216 -15.62 -13.85 37.28
CA ASP A 216 -15.71 -12.40 37.04
C ASP A 216 -14.36 -11.78 36.66
N ALA A 217 -13.25 -12.33 37.18
CA ALA A 217 -11.90 -11.90 36.81
C ALA A 217 -11.56 -12.17 35.34
N LEU A 218 -12.23 -13.13 34.70
CA LEU A 218 -12.17 -13.33 33.25
C LEU A 218 -13.22 -12.49 32.52
N GLY A 219 -14.20 -11.90 33.21
CA GLY A 219 -15.37 -11.29 32.57
C GLY A 219 -16.38 -12.32 32.07
N LEU A 220 -16.53 -13.44 32.78
CA LEU A 220 -17.53 -14.47 32.52
C LEU A 220 -18.47 -14.60 33.71
N SER A 221 -19.77 -14.43 33.47
CA SER A 221 -20.82 -14.67 34.47
C SER A 221 -21.45 -16.04 34.29
N LEU A 222 -21.63 -16.78 35.38
CA LEU A 222 -22.15 -18.14 35.38
C LEU A 222 -23.61 -18.18 35.82
N THR A 223 -24.39 -19.03 35.16
CA THR A 223 -25.67 -19.55 35.67
C THR A 223 -25.45 -21.00 36.08
N LEU A 224 -25.73 -21.33 37.33
CA LEU A 224 -25.47 -22.67 37.87
C LEU A 224 -26.66 -23.61 37.63
N ALA A 225 -26.36 -24.90 37.45
CA ALA A 225 -27.36 -25.95 37.33
C ALA A 225 -28.09 -26.17 38.66
N ALA A 226 -29.38 -26.49 38.56
CA ALA A 226 -30.18 -26.88 39.71
C ALA A 226 -30.22 -28.41 39.81
N GLY A 227 -29.80 -28.97 40.94
CA GLY A 227 -29.83 -30.42 41.14
C GLY A 227 -29.12 -30.87 42.40
N PRO A 228 -29.41 -32.09 42.87
CA PRO A 228 -28.75 -32.69 44.04
C PRO A 228 -27.36 -33.27 43.72
N ASP A 229 -27.04 -33.47 42.44
CA ASP A 229 -25.73 -33.93 41.96
C ASP A 229 -25.26 -32.98 40.86
N LEU A 230 -24.18 -32.25 41.15
CA LEU A 230 -23.54 -31.29 40.25
C LEU A 230 -22.18 -31.81 39.75
N SER A 231 -21.92 -33.11 39.88
CA SER A 231 -20.64 -33.67 39.49
C SER A 231 -20.50 -33.81 37.98
N GLY A 232 -19.27 -33.65 37.48
CA GLY A 232 -18.93 -33.90 36.09
C GLY A 232 -17.83 -32.99 35.57
N ALA A 233 -17.49 -33.17 34.30
CA ALA A 233 -16.52 -32.37 33.58
C ALA A 233 -17.22 -31.50 32.53
N GLN A 234 -16.89 -30.22 32.53
CA GLN A 234 -17.46 -29.24 31.61
C GLN A 234 -16.38 -28.43 30.91
N THR A 235 -16.74 -27.91 29.75
CA THR A 235 -15.93 -26.93 29.03
C THR A 235 -16.79 -25.70 28.72
N ILE A 236 -16.26 -24.53 29.06
CA ILE A 236 -16.80 -23.24 28.64
C ILE A 236 -15.99 -22.78 27.43
N GLU A 237 -16.60 -22.82 26.25
CA GLU A 237 -15.99 -22.34 25.01
C GLU A 237 -16.41 -20.89 24.76
N VAL A 238 -15.44 -19.99 24.62
CA VAL A 238 -15.61 -18.57 24.34
C VAL A 238 -15.22 -18.31 22.89
N ALA A 239 -16.19 -17.86 22.09
CA ALA A 239 -15.97 -17.50 20.69
C ALA A 239 -15.08 -16.24 20.55
N PRO A 240 -14.55 -15.95 19.35
CA PRO A 240 -13.80 -14.72 19.09
C PRO A 240 -14.60 -13.44 19.31
N THR A 241 -13.98 -12.49 20.01
CA THR A 241 -14.48 -11.12 20.14
C THR A 241 -14.09 -10.31 18.90
N THR A 242 -15.01 -9.46 18.44
CA THR A 242 -14.79 -8.53 17.33
C THR A 242 -15.20 -7.12 17.74
N ALA A 243 -14.57 -6.11 17.16
CA ALA A 243 -15.03 -4.74 17.24
C ALA A 243 -15.76 -4.33 15.97
N ASN A 244 -16.78 -3.48 16.11
CA ASN A 244 -17.25 -2.67 15.00
C ASN A 244 -16.38 -1.41 14.94
N VAL A 245 -15.77 -1.15 13.78
CA VAL A 245 -14.82 -0.04 13.60
C VAL A 245 -15.29 0.91 12.52
N THR A 246 -14.91 2.18 12.65
CA THR A 246 -15.04 3.19 11.61
C THR A 246 -13.64 3.46 11.10
N ASP A 247 -13.43 3.30 9.80
CA ASP A 247 -12.22 3.74 9.12
C ASP A 247 -12.51 5.06 8.40
N THR A 248 -11.73 6.08 8.73
CA THR A 248 -11.74 7.37 8.02
C THR A 248 -10.44 7.48 7.23
N PHE A 249 -10.52 7.26 5.92
CA PHE A 249 -9.41 7.43 5.00
C PHE A 249 -9.33 8.87 4.50
N THR A 250 -8.18 9.49 4.70
CA THR A 250 -7.82 10.80 4.16
C THR A 250 -6.70 10.61 3.14
N PRO A 251 -6.95 10.83 1.82
CA PRO A 251 -5.93 10.66 0.79
C PRO A 251 -4.82 11.71 0.92
N GLU A 252 -3.61 11.34 0.51
CA GLU A 252 -2.53 12.28 0.25
C GLU A 252 -2.76 12.93 -1.13
N GLY A 253 -3.48 14.05 -1.17
CA GLY A 253 -3.74 14.77 -2.42
C GLY A 253 -5.10 15.45 -2.48
N ILE A 254 -5.67 15.50 -3.68
CA ILE A 254 -6.94 16.20 -3.98
C ILE A 254 -8.18 15.32 -3.82
N GLY A 255 -8.01 14.04 -3.49
CA GLY A 255 -9.11 13.09 -3.29
C GLY A 255 -10.00 13.43 -2.11
N SER A 256 -11.21 12.86 -2.10
CA SER A 256 -12.17 13.04 -1.01
C SER A 256 -11.90 12.12 0.18
N VAL A 257 -12.18 12.60 1.39
CA VAL A 257 -12.19 11.76 2.60
C VAL A 257 -13.27 10.69 2.47
N ARG A 258 -12.90 9.43 2.70
CA ARG A 258 -13.81 8.27 2.64
C ARG A 258 -14.00 7.68 4.03
N VAL A 259 -15.25 7.37 4.38
CA VAL A 259 -15.59 6.75 5.67
C VAL A 259 -16.22 5.39 5.41
N THR A 260 -15.65 4.34 5.99
CA THR A 260 -16.18 2.99 5.90
C THR A 260 -16.40 2.39 7.27
N GLN A 261 -17.32 1.43 7.35
CA GLN A 261 -17.54 0.63 8.55
C GLN A 261 -17.07 -0.79 8.29
N ALA A 262 -16.37 -1.38 9.25
CA ALA A 262 -15.85 -2.72 9.15
C ALA A 262 -15.86 -3.42 10.51
N THR A 263 -15.45 -4.68 10.52
CA THR A 263 -15.15 -5.41 11.74
C THR A 263 -13.66 -5.64 11.88
N LEU A 264 -13.19 -5.67 13.13
CA LEU A 264 -11.80 -5.97 13.47
C LEU A 264 -11.76 -7.00 14.59
N PRO A 265 -11.18 -8.20 14.39
CA PRO A 265 -11.02 -9.17 15.46
C PRO A 265 -10.09 -8.66 16.57
N ALA A 266 -10.43 -8.93 17.82
CA ALA A 266 -9.51 -8.79 18.94
C ALA A 266 -8.47 -9.92 18.90
N ASN A 267 -7.29 -9.69 19.48
CA ASN A 267 -6.23 -10.70 19.58
C ASN A 267 -5.85 -11.35 18.23
N ASN A 268 -5.84 -10.53 17.17
CA ASN A 268 -5.56 -10.96 15.81
C ASN A 268 -4.06 -10.89 15.49
N SER A 269 -3.57 -11.89 14.77
CA SER A 269 -2.23 -11.90 14.19
C SER A 269 -2.21 -12.37 12.72
N GLY A 270 -3.38 -12.64 12.14
CA GLY A 270 -3.54 -13.14 10.77
C GLY A 270 -4.03 -12.07 9.79
N ALA A 271 -3.90 -12.39 8.50
CA ALA A 271 -4.39 -11.54 7.42
C ALA A 271 -5.93 -11.41 7.45
N LEU A 272 -6.40 -10.18 7.26
CA LEU A 272 -7.83 -9.88 7.19
C LEU A 272 -8.32 -10.04 5.76
N GLN A 273 -9.24 -10.98 5.53
CA GLN A 273 -9.94 -11.11 4.24
C GLN A 273 -10.89 -9.93 4.00
N ALA A 274 -11.47 -9.41 5.08
CA ALA A 274 -12.26 -8.18 5.13
C ALA A 274 -11.88 -7.43 6.41
N GLY A 275 -11.98 -6.11 6.39
CA GLY A 275 -11.56 -5.25 7.51
C GLY A 275 -11.56 -3.78 7.12
N PRO A 276 -11.11 -2.89 8.02
CA PRO A 276 -11.04 -1.46 7.73
C PRO A 276 -10.11 -1.16 6.54
N ILE A 277 -9.05 -1.96 6.37
CA ILE A 277 -8.14 -1.87 5.22
C ILE A 277 -7.97 -3.28 4.63
N PRO A 278 -8.76 -3.64 3.60
CA PRO A 278 -8.71 -4.98 2.99
C PRO A 278 -7.33 -5.31 2.42
N GLY A 279 -6.92 -6.59 2.53
CA GLY A 279 -5.60 -7.08 2.08
C GLY A 279 -4.49 -7.00 3.13
N MET A 280 -4.74 -6.29 4.24
CA MET A 280 -3.76 -6.12 5.31
C MET A 280 -3.88 -7.15 6.43
N THR A 281 -2.78 -7.33 7.15
CA THR A 281 -2.75 -7.89 8.51
C THR A 281 -2.69 -6.73 9.50
N ILE A 282 -3.69 -6.60 10.36
CA ILE A 282 -3.71 -5.65 11.48
C ILE A 282 -3.60 -6.47 12.76
N VAL A 283 -2.47 -6.34 13.46
CA VAL A 283 -2.19 -7.07 14.70
C VAL A 283 -2.86 -6.35 15.85
N THR A 284 -3.71 -7.07 16.57
CA THR A 284 -4.50 -6.53 17.67
C THR A 284 -4.28 -7.33 18.95
N GLY A 285 -4.34 -6.65 20.09
CA GLY A 285 -4.57 -7.26 21.39
C GLY A 285 -6.04 -7.17 21.80
N ASP A 286 -6.29 -6.99 23.09
CA ASP A 286 -7.60 -6.57 23.58
C ASP A 286 -7.90 -5.16 23.06
N LEU A 287 -9.11 -4.98 22.51
CA LEU A 287 -9.53 -3.76 21.86
C LEU A 287 -10.15 -2.79 22.88
N ILE A 288 -9.95 -1.50 22.66
CA ILE A 288 -10.38 -0.44 23.59
C ILE A 288 -11.35 0.50 22.86
N VAL A 289 -12.60 0.53 23.32
CA VAL A 289 -13.66 1.36 22.73
C VAL A 289 -13.38 2.84 22.93
N GLY A 290 -13.57 3.63 21.87
CA GLY A 290 -13.36 5.08 21.87
C GLY A 290 -11.93 5.52 21.57
N GLU A 291 -11.01 4.57 21.38
CA GLU A 291 -9.66 4.84 20.92
C GLU A 291 -9.52 4.57 19.42
N SER A 292 -8.55 5.23 18.79
CA SER A 292 -8.20 5.04 17.38
C SER A 292 -6.71 4.73 17.20
N ALA A 293 -6.40 4.10 16.07
CA ALA A 293 -5.04 4.00 15.54
C ALA A 293 -4.95 4.70 14.19
N ARG A 294 -3.76 5.21 13.86
CA ARG A 294 -3.49 5.83 12.55
C ARG A 294 -2.54 4.96 11.76
N ILE A 295 -3.01 4.51 10.59
CA ILE A 295 -2.27 3.67 9.66
C ILE A 295 -2.08 4.48 8.39
N ARG A 296 -0.83 4.73 8.00
CA ARG A 296 -0.49 5.41 6.75
C ARG A 296 -0.22 4.37 5.68
N LEU A 297 -0.78 4.57 4.48
CA LEU A 297 -0.37 3.87 3.28
C LEU A 297 0.51 4.82 2.47
N VAL A 298 1.75 4.40 2.21
CA VAL A 298 2.67 5.13 1.34
C VAL A 298 3.11 4.24 0.19
N PRO A 299 3.37 4.77 -1.01
CA PRO A 299 4.02 4.00 -2.06
C PRO A 299 5.38 3.47 -1.57
N ALA A 300 5.63 2.19 -1.80
CA ALA A 300 6.92 1.58 -1.50
C ALA A 300 8.01 2.15 -2.43
N ASN A 301 9.26 2.18 -1.93
CA ASN A 301 10.39 2.73 -2.67
C ASN A 301 10.60 2.10 -4.06
N VAL A 302 10.21 0.83 -4.22
CA VAL A 302 10.28 0.12 -5.50
C VAL A 302 8.98 -0.66 -5.68
N GLY A 303 8.36 -0.53 -6.84
CA GLY A 303 7.20 -1.31 -7.24
C GLY A 303 7.55 -2.76 -7.63
N GLN A 304 6.54 -3.52 -8.02
CA GLN A 304 6.72 -4.83 -8.62
C GLN A 304 7.01 -4.65 -10.12
N SER A 305 8.19 -5.09 -10.58
CA SER A 305 8.52 -5.04 -12.01
C SER A 305 7.55 -5.89 -12.82
N LEU A 306 7.03 -5.29 -13.90
CA LEU A 306 6.24 -5.93 -14.95
C LEU A 306 7.08 -6.15 -16.22
N GLY A 307 8.39 -5.88 -16.14
CA GLY A 307 9.33 -5.97 -17.24
C GLY A 307 9.44 -4.69 -18.06
N PHE A 308 9.87 -4.83 -19.31
CA PHE A 308 10.04 -3.69 -20.20
C PHE A 308 8.69 -3.25 -20.80
N PRO A 309 8.53 -1.96 -21.12
CA PRO A 309 7.48 -1.51 -22.04
C PRO A 309 7.48 -2.29 -23.36
N TYR A 310 6.34 -2.32 -24.04
CA TYR A 310 6.19 -2.97 -25.35
C TYR A 310 7.22 -2.45 -26.37
N GLU A 311 7.34 -1.12 -26.49
CA GLU A 311 8.41 -0.47 -27.26
C GLU A 311 8.94 0.75 -26.48
N SER A 312 10.22 1.08 -26.67
CA SER A 312 10.81 2.32 -26.14
C SER A 312 12.00 2.77 -26.99
N THR A 313 12.31 4.07 -26.94
CA THR A 313 13.49 4.65 -27.61
C THR A 313 14.33 5.40 -26.59
N LEU A 314 15.61 5.02 -26.47
CA LEU A 314 16.55 5.75 -25.62
C LEU A 314 16.73 7.19 -26.13
N PRO A 315 16.84 8.18 -25.23
CA PRO A 315 16.93 9.59 -25.62
C PRO A 315 18.20 9.93 -26.41
N GLN A 316 19.29 9.16 -26.26
CA GLN A 316 20.57 9.34 -27.00
C GLN A 316 21.11 10.78 -26.95
N GLY A 317 20.97 11.46 -25.81
CA GLY A 317 21.35 12.87 -25.63
C GLY A 317 20.34 13.89 -26.16
N GLY A 318 19.19 13.44 -26.65
CA GLY A 318 18.03 14.28 -26.94
C GLY A 318 17.25 14.67 -25.67
N SER A 319 16.21 15.49 -25.86
CA SER A 319 15.37 16.02 -24.79
C SER A 319 14.00 15.35 -24.69
N SER A 320 13.79 14.19 -25.32
CA SER A 320 12.50 13.50 -25.28
C SER A 320 12.62 12.05 -24.82
N LEU A 321 11.67 11.62 -24.00
CA LEU A 321 11.42 10.22 -23.68
C LEU A 321 10.28 9.71 -24.56
N ARG A 322 10.41 8.46 -25.04
CA ARG A 322 9.42 7.81 -25.90
C ARG A 322 9.22 6.37 -25.47
N VAL A 323 7.98 6.04 -25.12
CA VAL A 323 7.59 4.71 -24.66
C VAL A 323 6.21 4.34 -25.19
N THR A 324 6.02 3.06 -25.51
CA THR A 324 4.73 2.47 -25.88
C THR A 324 4.43 1.35 -24.89
N LEU A 325 3.25 1.44 -24.26
CA LEU A 325 2.75 0.45 -23.32
C LEU A 325 1.69 -0.43 -23.97
N ASP A 326 1.74 -1.73 -23.68
CA ASP A 326 0.58 -2.60 -23.86
C ASP A 326 -0.40 -2.34 -22.72
N LEU A 327 -1.62 -1.89 -23.04
CA LEU A 327 -2.62 -1.57 -22.02
C LEU A 327 -3.03 -2.80 -21.20
N ALA A 328 -2.89 -4.01 -21.74
CA ALA A 328 -3.18 -5.24 -20.99
C ALA A 328 -2.19 -5.46 -19.83
N GLN A 329 -0.99 -4.84 -19.87
CA GLN A 329 -0.04 -4.88 -18.75
C GLN A 329 -0.53 -4.07 -17.53
N LEU A 330 -1.48 -3.15 -17.72
CA LEU A 330 -2.04 -2.33 -16.65
C LEU A 330 -3.25 -3.00 -15.96
N GLY A 331 -3.76 -4.10 -16.52
CA GLY A 331 -4.90 -4.87 -15.98
C GLY A 331 -5.80 -5.43 -17.08
N GLU A 332 -6.65 -6.39 -16.72
CA GLU A 332 -7.57 -7.05 -17.67
C GLU A 332 -8.68 -6.11 -18.18
N THR A 333 -9.04 -5.07 -17.43
CA THR A 333 -10.03 -4.07 -17.82
C THR A 333 -9.69 -2.74 -17.17
N VAL A 334 -9.11 -1.83 -17.97
CA VAL A 334 -8.82 -0.46 -17.56
C VAL A 334 -9.79 0.42 -18.33
N PRO A 335 -10.95 0.86 -17.80
CA PRO A 335 -11.94 1.63 -18.58
C PRO A 335 -11.46 3.04 -18.93
N ASP A 336 -10.69 3.61 -18.03
CA ASP A 336 -10.03 4.89 -18.10
C ASP A 336 -8.76 4.86 -17.24
N LEU A 337 -7.89 5.83 -17.46
CA LEU A 337 -6.68 6.00 -16.67
C LEU A 337 -6.32 7.49 -16.59
N SER A 338 -5.70 7.89 -15.47
CA SER A 338 -5.14 9.22 -15.27
C SER A 338 -3.61 9.17 -15.33
N VAL A 339 -3.00 10.19 -15.95
CA VAL A 339 -1.55 10.25 -16.17
C VAL A 339 -0.98 11.56 -15.66
N ASN A 340 0.12 11.44 -14.93
CA ASN A 340 1.03 12.54 -14.62
C ASN A 340 2.45 12.16 -15.09
N PHE A 341 3.19 13.13 -15.59
CA PHE A 341 4.62 12.99 -15.83
C PHE A 341 5.34 13.63 -14.66
N ILE A 342 6.21 12.90 -14.00
CA ILE A 342 6.94 13.41 -12.83
C ILE A 342 8.42 13.17 -13.08
N SER A 343 9.26 14.18 -12.92
CA SER A 343 10.69 13.99 -13.01
C SER A 343 11.44 14.74 -11.92
N THR A 344 12.56 14.18 -11.49
CA THR A 344 13.35 14.74 -10.38
C THR A 344 14.82 14.40 -10.55
N THR A 345 15.67 15.28 -10.03
CA THR A 345 17.12 15.08 -10.08
C THR A 345 17.59 14.07 -9.04
N GLU A 346 16.81 13.84 -7.98
CA GLU A 346 17.15 12.92 -6.88
C GLU A 346 15.90 12.39 -6.16
N LEU A 347 16.04 11.24 -5.49
CA LEU A 347 15.03 10.71 -4.59
C LEU A 347 15.41 11.05 -3.14
N ILE A 348 14.54 11.78 -2.45
CA ILE A 348 14.75 12.17 -1.06
C ILE A 348 14.01 11.19 -0.15
N PHE A 349 14.70 10.69 0.88
CA PHE A 349 14.12 9.81 1.90
C PHE A 349 14.37 10.30 3.33
N ASP A 350 15.13 11.38 3.48
CA ASP A 350 15.45 11.95 4.79
C ASP A 350 14.23 12.73 5.32
N PRO A 351 13.59 12.26 6.41
CA PRO A 351 12.40 12.92 6.95
C PRO A 351 12.70 14.30 7.55
N THR A 352 13.97 14.68 7.71
CA THR A 352 14.37 16.01 8.19
C THR A 352 14.33 17.06 7.10
N VAL A 353 14.36 16.66 5.82
CA VAL A 353 14.14 17.55 4.68
C VAL A 353 12.64 17.78 4.57
N VAL A 354 12.18 18.94 5.04
CA VAL A 354 10.75 19.32 5.07
C VAL A 354 10.43 20.52 4.19
N ASN A 355 11.47 21.24 3.73
CA ASN A 355 11.28 22.39 2.85
C ASN A 355 11.11 21.91 1.40
N PRO A 356 9.99 22.24 0.73
CA PRO A 356 9.81 21.91 -0.69
C PRO A 356 10.91 22.50 -1.58
N ASP A 357 11.50 23.64 -1.21
CA ASP A 357 12.58 24.28 -1.97
C ASP A 357 13.90 23.50 -1.93
N GLU A 358 13.97 22.39 -1.19
CA GLU A 358 15.12 21.47 -1.20
C GLU A 358 14.94 20.33 -2.20
N HIS A 359 13.81 20.25 -2.90
CA HIS A 359 13.53 19.24 -3.91
C HIS A 359 13.49 19.89 -5.31
N THR A 360 14.32 19.43 -6.24
CA THR A 360 14.21 19.83 -7.66
C THR A 360 13.41 18.78 -8.41
N TYR A 361 12.14 19.06 -8.64
CA TYR A 361 11.26 18.21 -9.42
C TYR A 361 10.41 19.04 -10.37
N ASP A 362 9.81 18.33 -11.30
CA ASP A 362 8.74 18.85 -12.12
C ASP A 362 7.63 17.82 -12.28
N GLY A 363 6.44 18.31 -12.56
CA GLY A 363 5.35 17.47 -13.02
C GLY A 363 4.29 18.29 -13.72
N LEU A 364 3.22 17.65 -14.19
CA LEU A 364 2.22 18.37 -14.97
C LEU A 364 1.55 19.51 -14.19
N GLY A 365 1.46 20.66 -14.85
CA GLY A 365 0.88 21.88 -14.31
C GLY A 365 1.85 22.61 -13.38
N ARG A 366 1.57 23.89 -13.10
CA ARG A 366 2.48 24.82 -12.42
C ARG A 366 3.10 24.34 -11.08
N LEU A 367 2.48 23.39 -10.38
CA LEU A 367 3.00 22.84 -9.11
C LEU A 367 3.21 21.32 -9.19
N GLY A 368 3.15 20.74 -10.39
CA GLY A 368 3.15 19.31 -10.64
C GLY A 368 1.89 18.56 -10.22
N ASN A 369 0.85 19.27 -9.78
CA ASN A 369 -0.34 18.66 -9.18
C ASN A 369 -1.52 18.49 -10.16
N ASP A 370 -1.29 18.69 -11.45
CA ASP A 370 -2.26 18.41 -12.50
C ASP A 370 -2.03 17.00 -13.08
N TYR A 371 -3.08 16.46 -13.67
CA TYR A 371 -3.06 15.21 -14.45
C TYR A 371 -4.19 15.26 -15.46
N PHE A 372 -4.17 14.36 -16.44
CA PHE A 372 -5.25 14.22 -17.41
C PHE A 372 -5.74 12.79 -17.47
N THR A 373 -7.02 12.62 -17.78
CA THR A 373 -7.68 11.32 -17.84
C THR A 373 -7.97 10.94 -19.29
N LEU A 374 -7.70 9.69 -19.62
CA LEU A 374 -7.96 9.08 -20.92
C LEU A 374 -8.98 7.96 -20.76
N VAL A 375 -9.97 7.91 -21.66
CA VAL A 375 -10.79 6.72 -21.83
C VAL A 375 -10.04 5.74 -22.75
N THR A 376 -9.74 4.55 -22.26
CA THR A 376 -8.89 3.58 -22.99
C THR A 376 -9.61 2.89 -24.15
N ASN A 377 -10.95 2.88 -24.14
CA ASN A 377 -11.76 2.33 -25.23
C ASN A 377 -11.97 3.32 -26.39
N GLN A 378 -11.43 4.53 -26.27
CA GLN A 378 -11.45 5.54 -27.33
C GLN A 378 -10.04 5.72 -27.89
N PHE A 379 -9.89 5.52 -29.20
CA PHE A 379 -8.61 5.81 -29.86
C PHE A 379 -8.46 7.31 -30.03
N GLN A 380 -7.66 7.90 -29.16
CA GLN A 380 -7.54 9.34 -29.01
C GLN A 380 -6.08 9.74 -28.89
N THR A 381 -5.81 10.99 -29.27
CA THR A 381 -4.57 11.68 -28.94
C THR A 381 -4.95 12.83 -28.02
N VAL A 382 -4.21 12.94 -26.91
CA VAL A 382 -4.24 14.11 -26.04
C VAL A 382 -2.82 14.66 -26.00
N GLU A 383 -2.69 15.95 -26.22
CA GLU A 383 -1.40 16.65 -26.19
C GLU A 383 -1.44 17.88 -25.32
N ASN A 384 -0.28 18.42 -24.99
CA ASN A 384 -0.12 19.59 -24.13
C ASN A 384 -1.03 20.76 -24.56
N GLY A 385 -1.22 20.94 -25.87
CA GLY A 385 -2.04 21.99 -26.44
C GLY A 385 -3.55 21.91 -26.15
N ASP A 386 -4.04 20.73 -25.72
CA ASP A 386 -5.46 20.43 -25.48
C ASP A 386 -5.93 20.78 -24.06
N LEU A 387 -5.00 20.87 -23.09
CA LEU A 387 -5.35 21.21 -21.70
C LEU A 387 -5.58 22.72 -21.52
N LEU A 388 -6.37 23.08 -20.51
CA LEU A 388 -6.69 24.48 -20.17
C LEU A 388 -5.44 25.24 -19.71
N VAL A 389 -4.59 24.56 -18.94
CA VAL A 389 -3.27 25.03 -18.53
C VAL A 389 -2.28 24.19 -19.32
N ARG A 390 -1.45 24.86 -20.10
CA ARG A 390 -0.39 24.21 -20.87
C ARG A 390 0.84 24.11 -19.99
N GLU A 391 1.55 23.01 -20.17
CA GLU A 391 2.90 22.88 -19.69
C GLU A 391 3.81 23.88 -20.42
N GLU A 392 4.58 24.63 -19.64
CA GLU A 392 5.55 25.61 -20.09
C GLU A 392 6.84 25.44 -19.27
N ALA A 393 7.97 25.92 -19.82
CA ALA A 393 9.24 25.85 -19.11
C ALA A 393 9.28 26.76 -17.87
N GLY A 394 10.06 26.35 -16.88
CA GLY A 394 10.48 27.22 -15.77
C GLY A 394 9.51 27.24 -14.60
N ASP A 395 8.96 26.08 -14.27
CA ASP A 395 8.04 25.92 -13.16
C ASP A 395 8.65 26.28 -11.80
N PRO A 396 7.82 26.80 -10.86
CA PRO A 396 8.28 27.23 -9.54
C PRO A 396 8.76 26.08 -8.64
N THR A 397 8.54 24.82 -9.04
CA THR A 397 9.05 23.60 -8.41
C THR A 397 10.54 23.37 -8.70
N LEU A 398 11.10 24.05 -9.70
CA LEU A 398 12.50 23.95 -10.11
C LEU A 398 13.45 24.82 -9.26
N THR A 399 13.27 24.83 -7.94
CA THR A 399 14.00 25.70 -7.00
C THR A 399 15.11 25.00 -6.21
N GLY A 400 15.11 23.66 -6.14
CA GLY A 400 16.07 22.85 -5.37
C GLY A 400 17.56 23.02 -5.70
N PRO A 401 18.45 22.26 -5.04
CA PRO A 401 19.91 22.48 -5.03
C PRO A 401 20.59 22.30 -6.40
N SER A 402 19.84 21.85 -7.41
CA SER A 402 20.28 21.62 -8.77
C SER A 402 20.71 22.89 -9.50
N ASP A 403 21.70 22.78 -10.38
CA ASP A 403 22.10 23.85 -11.30
C ASP A 403 21.09 24.04 -12.45
N GLU A 404 21.25 25.10 -13.24
CA GLU A 404 20.33 25.45 -14.34
C GLU A 404 20.21 24.34 -15.40
N LEU A 405 21.31 23.65 -15.71
CA LEU A 405 21.31 22.55 -16.69
C LEU A 405 20.57 21.33 -16.15
N ALA A 406 20.71 21.05 -14.85
CA ALA A 406 20.00 19.99 -14.18
C ALA A 406 18.50 20.28 -14.11
N ARG A 407 18.10 21.51 -13.77
CA ARG A 407 16.70 21.95 -13.79
C ARG A 407 16.09 21.82 -15.17
N ALA A 408 16.76 22.32 -16.21
CA ALA A 408 16.27 22.19 -17.58
C ALA A 408 16.10 20.72 -18.03
N ALA A 409 16.92 19.80 -17.51
CA ALA A 409 16.84 18.38 -17.85
C ALA A 409 15.66 17.63 -17.20
N VAL A 410 14.95 18.26 -16.24
CA VAL A 410 13.73 17.73 -15.61
C VAL A 410 12.51 18.63 -15.84
N ASP A 411 12.72 19.85 -16.33
CA ASP A 411 11.66 20.81 -16.72
C ASP A 411 10.89 20.30 -17.96
N ILE A 412 9.63 19.92 -17.79
CA ILE A 412 8.73 19.40 -18.82
C ILE A 412 8.18 20.59 -19.61
N VAL A 413 8.21 20.51 -20.95
CA VAL A 413 7.78 21.64 -21.81
C VAL A 413 6.76 21.24 -22.86
N ASP A 414 6.66 19.95 -23.16
CA ASP A 414 5.69 19.44 -24.12
C ASP A 414 5.47 17.95 -23.92
N TRP A 415 4.28 17.46 -24.27
CA TRP A 415 3.95 16.05 -24.17
C TRP A 415 2.79 15.68 -25.08
N ARG A 416 2.73 14.39 -25.40
CA ARG A 416 1.65 13.79 -26.19
C ARG A 416 1.44 12.34 -25.79
N VAL A 417 0.18 11.96 -25.59
CA VAL A 417 -0.23 10.57 -25.38
C VAL A 417 -1.23 10.16 -26.45
N THR A 418 -1.07 8.97 -27.01
CA THR A 418 -1.96 8.42 -28.03
C THR A 418 -2.37 7.00 -27.69
N VAL A 419 -3.66 6.78 -27.49
CA VAL A 419 -4.25 5.45 -27.39
C VAL A 419 -4.66 5.01 -28.79
N ARG A 420 -4.15 3.86 -29.24
CA ARG A 420 -4.45 3.34 -30.57
C ARG A 420 -4.54 1.83 -30.59
N ARG A 421 -5.32 1.33 -31.54
CA ARG A 421 -5.39 -0.09 -31.88
C ARG A 421 -4.16 -0.50 -32.68
N LEU A 422 -3.55 -1.61 -32.31
CA LEU A 422 -2.52 -2.27 -33.12
C LEU A 422 -3.11 -3.38 -33.99
N ARG A 423 -4.20 -4.01 -33.54
CA ARG A 423 -4.84 -5.14 -34.22
C ARG A 423 -6.30 -4.94 -34.52
#